data_AF-A0A5C4MWD8-F1
#
_entry.id   AF-A0A5C4MWD8-F1
#
_cell.length_a   1.000
_cell.length_b   1.000
_cell.length_c   1.000
_cell.angle_alpha   90.00
_cell.angle_beta   90.00
_cell.angle_gamma   90.00
#
_symmetry.space_group_name_H-M   'P 1'
#
loop_
_entity.id
_entity.type
_entity.pdbx_description
1 polymer ?
#
loop_
_entity_poly.entity_id
_entity_poly.type
_entity_poly.pdbx_seq_one_letter_code
_entity_poly.pdbx_strand_id
1 'polypeptide(L)'
;MTINPAFPRQRELDETEAQVQALKDLARGLKSQFERHSAFSVSEAKARLMQARQTVAQLSEEAATLKLEIKRLQEEQKEAATRLAPWYRATAWFNAEQSAIRRRSQELTIRLRDIEARFVRIQGKAHRIEKEQGIIEGELSDHAAIDVEALQSERIDLAARLDVAIATWQGLFSERQAYDEETGPLMKQIARDRDDLAETRRKLEIARKLDTALGAAHDAAARRDVHMECERTLQTGRPRDVIRDLEPKAKRLDRDLVKTEDRLKQVQARWERRVEVLVLDGNNLCYSSDNTFIELKALKALLPLLTARYKVRLVFDATIRKRLRAGDDDIRAALRSTAEVTVMPTKTAADESIISLAKNSSTTFILSNDRYAEFAHEEPVATGRVLRFMIFPDRIQIHDLRIDFVL
;
A
#
# COMPACT_ATOMS: atom_id res chain seq x y z
N MET A 1 -23.69 19.61 -3.65
CA MET A 1 -22.55 18.97 -2.96
C MET A 1 -22.76 17.46 -3.00
N THR A 2 -22.04 16.78 -3.87
CA THR A 2 -22.09 15.31 -3.96
C THR A 2 -21.27 14.76 -2.81
N ILE A 3 -21.94 14.39 -1.72
CA ILE A 3 -21.31 13.70 -0.59
C ILE A 3 -21.00 12.30 -1.11
N ASN A 4 -19.79 12.10 -1.65
CA ASN A 4 -19.20 10.78 -1.76
C ASN A 4 -18.23 10.65 -0.57
N PRO A 5 -18.62 9.96 0.51
CA PRO A 5 -17.77 9.75 1.67
C PRO A 5 -16.51 8.98 1.26
N ALA A 6 -15.37 9.67 1.19
CA ALA A 6 -14.10 8.96 1.14
C ALA A 6 -13.89 8.25 2.47
N PHE A 7 -13.37 7.03 2.44
CA PHE A 7 -12.92 6.35 3.64
C PHE A 7 -11.87 7.22 4.35
N PRO A 8 -12.01 7.49 5.66
CA PRO A 8 -11.15 8.44 6.36
C PRO A 8 -9.65 8.15 6.27
N ARG A 9 -9.29 6.87 6.18
CA ARG A 9 -7.90 6.40 6.12
C ARG A 9 -7.50 5.93 4.71
N GLN A 10 -8.17 6.44 3.67
CA GLN A 10 -7.86 6.05 2.28
C GLN A 10 -6.38 6.27 1.94
N ARG A 11 -5.83 7.41 2.36
CA ARG A 11 -4.41 7.73 2.13
C ARG A 11 -3.47 6.71 2.78
N GLU A 12 -3.76 6.29 4.01
CA GLU A 12 -2.95 5.28 4.71
C GLU A 12 -3.04 3.90 4.02
N LEU A 13 -4.23 3.55 3.50
CA LEU A 13 -4.42 2.33 2.73
C LEU A 13 -3.60 2.36 1.43
N ASP A 14 -3.65 3.46 0.68
CA ASP A 14 -2.90 3.62 -0.57
C ASP A 14 -1.38 3.62 -0.32
N GLU A 15 -0.91 4.31 0.74
CA GLU A 15 0.50 4.35 1.14
C GLU A 15 1.01 2.96 1.54
N THR A 16 0.24 2.20 2.32
CA THR A 16 0.61 0.83 2.72
C THR A 16 0.56 -0.16 1.57
N GLU A 17 -0.38 -0.01 0.63
CA GLU A 17 -0.41 -0.81 -0.60
C GLU A 17 0.84 -0.57 -1.46
N ALA A 18 1.20 0.70 -1.68
CA ALA A 18 2.41 1.07 -2.39
C ALA A 18 3.68 0.51 -1.70
N GLN A 19 3.72 0.56 -0.37
CA GLN A 19 4.82 -0.01 0.42
C GLN A 19 4.90 -1.53 0.25
N VAL A 20 3.77 -2.26 0.32
CA VAL A 20 3.73 -3.71 0.07
C VAL A 20 4.26 -4.03 -1.33
N GLN A 21 3.86 -3.27 -2.34
CA GLN A 21 4.30 -3.49 -3.71
C GLN A 21 5.82 -3.24 -3.86
N ALA A 22 6.33 -2.15 -3.31
CA ALA A 22 7.76 -1.85 -3.33
C ALA A 22 8.59 -2.95 -2.64
N LEU A 23 8.14 -3.44 -1.48
CA LEU A 23 8.83 -4.53 -0.76
C LEU A 23 8.79 -5.85 -1.54
N LYS A 24 7.67 -6.17 -2.22
CA LYS A 24 7.58 -7.34 -3.10
C LYS A 24 8.55 -7.26 -4.27
N ASP A 25 8.69 -6.08 -4.87
CA ASP A 25 9.59 -5.88 -6.00
C ASP A 25 11.05 -5.98 -5.58
N LEU A 26 11.42 -5.41 -4.42
CA LEU A 26 12.74 -5.62 -3.81
C LEU A 26 13.01 -7.10 -3.51
N ALA A 27 12.02 -7.82 -2.97
CA ALA A 27 12.17 -9.25 -2.65
C ALA A 27 12.38 -10.09 -3.91
N ARG A 28 11.70 -9.74 -5.01
CA ARG A 28 11.91 -10.36 -6.32
C ARG A 28 13.32 -10.08 -6.85
N GLY A 29 13.81 -8.85 -6.68
CA GLY A 29 15.17 -8.44 -7.05
C GLY A 29 16.24 -9.24 -6.32
N LEU A 30 16.16 -9.33 -4.99
CA LEU A 30 17.09 -10.11 -4.16
C LEU A 30 17.03 -11.60 -4.50
N LYS A 31 15.84 -12.15 -4.71
CA LYS A 31 15.68 -13.54 -5.15
C LYS A 31 16.40 -13.79 -6.47
N SER A 32 16.24 -12.90 -7.44
CA SER A 32 16.92 -12.99 -8.74
C SER A 32 18.45 -12.86 -8.61
N GLN A 33 18.95 -12.03 -7.71
CA GLN A 33 20.39 -11.94 -7.42
C GLN A 33 20.92 -13.24 -6.81
N PHE A 34 20.21 -13.81 -5.83
CA PHE A 34 20.59 -15.07 -5.19
C PHE A 34 20.60 -16.23 -6.19
N GLU A 35 19.56 -16.36 -7.03
CA GLU A 35 19.48 -17.38 -8.07
C GLU A 35 20.65 -17.27 -9.05
N ARG A 36 20.98 -16.06 -9.51
CA ARG A 36 22.14 -15.83 -10.39
C ARG A 36 23.46 -16.20 -9.73
N HIS A 37 23.66 -15.83 -8.47
CA HIS A 37 24.87 -16.18 -7.72
C HIS A 37 25.00 -17.69 -7.50
N SER A 38 23.90 -18.35 -7.15
CA SER A 38 23.85 -19.80 -6.92
C SER A 38 24.02 -20.64 -8.19
N ALA A 39 23.57 -20.14 -9.34
CA ALA A 39 23.72 -20.82 -10.62
C ALA A 39 25.12 -20.66 -11.24
N PHE A 40 25.93 -19.71 -10.74
CA PHE A 40 27.28 -19.47 -11.27
C PHE A 40 28.26 -20.55 -10.79
N SER A 41 28.79 -21.33 -11.75
CA SER A 41 29.79 -22.36 -11.49
C SER A 41 31.20 -21.78 -11.49
N VAL A 42 31.74 -21.50 -10.29
CA VAL A 42 33.11 -20.99 -10.11
C VAL A 42 34.15 -21.95 -10.72
N SER A 43 33.94 -23.26 -10.61
CA SER A 43 34.85 -24.26 -11.17
C SER A 43 34.89 -24.23 -12.69
N GLU A 44 33.74 -24.10 -13.35
CA GLU A 44 33.68 -23.98 -14.82
C GLU A 44 34.26 -22.66 -15.31
N ALA A 45 34.00 -21.56 -14.61
CA ALA A 45 34.59 -20.27 -14.94
C ALA A 45 36.13 -20.30 -14.81
N LYS A 46 36.67 -20.90 -13.74
CA LYS A 46 38.12 -21.09 -13.56
C LYS A 46 38.72 -22.01 -14.62
N ALA A 47 38.04 -23.09 -15.00
CA ALA A 47 38.49 -23.99 -16.06
C ALA A 47 38.54 -23.28 -17.42
N ARG A 48 37.50 -22.52 -17.77
CA ARG A 48 37.45 -21.69 -18.99
C ARG A 48 38.57 -20.64 -18.99
N LEU A 49 38.82 -19.98 -17.86
CA LEU A 49 39.91 -19.01 -17.73
C LEU A 49 41.29 -19.67 -17.93
N MET A 50 41.51 -20.84 -17.34
CA MET A 50 42.75 -21.60 -17.50
C MET A 50 42.99 -22.01 -18.96
N GLN A 51 41.95 -22.53 -19.63
CA GLN A 51 42.01 -22.89 -21.04
C GLN A 51 42.28 -21.66 -21.94
N ALA A 52 41.61 -20.54 -21.66
CA ALA A 52 41.83 -19.29 -22.40
C ALA A 52 43.27 -18.79 -22.21
N ARG A 53 43.82 -18.85 -20.99
CA ARG A 53 45.22 -18.47 -20.69
C ARG A 53 46.22 -19.35 -21.41
N GLN A 54 46.00 -20.67 -21.42
CA GLN A 54 46.85 -21.60 -22.16
C GLN A 54 46.81 -21.32 -23.67
N THR A 55 45.61 -21.03 -24.21
CA THR A 55 45.44 -20.73 -25.64
C THR A 55 46.13 -19.42 -26.04
N VAL A 56 46.02 -18.37 -25.22
CA VAL A 56 46.75 -17.11 -25.46
C VAL A 56 48.26 -17.36 -25.41
N ALA A 57 48.76 -18.10 -24.42
CA ALA A 57 50.18 -18.43 -24.34
C ALA A 57 50.70 -19.16 -25.59
N GLN A 58 49.95 -20.16 -26.09
CA GLN A 58 50.27 -20.87 -27.33
C GLN A 58 50.27 -19.95 -28.55
N LEU A 59 49.26 -19.09 -28.69
CA LEU A 59 49.18 -18.13 -29.81
C LEU A 59 50.29 -17.07 -29.73
N SER A 60 50.67 -16.63 -28.54
CA SER A 60 51.78 -15.70 -28.33
C SER A 60 53.13 -16.33 -28.68
N GLU A 61 53.35 -17.60 -28.35
CA GLU A 61 54.54 -18.36 -28.75
C GLU A 61 54.59 -18.56 -30.27
N GLU A 62 53.47 -18.92 -30.90
CA GLU A 62 53.37 -19.02 -32.36
C GLU A 62 53.61 -17.65 -33.03
N ALA A 63 53.08 -16.57 -32.48
CA ALA A 63 53.34 -15.23 -32.97
C ALA A 63 54.83 -14.84 -32.83
N ALA A 64 55.49 -15.22 -31.74
CA ALA A 64 56.91 -14.96 -31.52
C ALA A 64 57.80 -15.70 -32.53
N THR A 65 57.50 -16.98 -32.80
CA THR A 65 58.21 -17.77 -33.82
C THR A 65 58.02 -17.21 -35.22
N LEU A 66 56.78 -16.83 -35.60
CA LEU A 66 56.52 -16.19 -36.89
C LEU A 66 57.22 -14.84 -37.00
N LYS A 67 57.30 -14.05 -35.92
CA LYS A 67 58.03 -12.78 -35.91
C LYS A 67 59.53 -12.96 -36.17
N LEU A 68 60.13 -14.01 -35.62
CA LEU A 68 61.52 -14.38 -35.91
C LEU A 68 61.68 -14.82 -37.38
N GLU A 69 60.75 -15.60 -37.93
CA GLU A 69 60.79 -16.02 -39.33
C GLU A 69 60.60 -14.85 -40.30
N ILE A 70 59.70 -13.91 -40.01
CA ILE A 70 59.55 -12.65 -40.77
C ILE A 70 60.88 -11.91 -40.81
N LYS A 71 61.53 -11.73 -39.65
CA LYS A 71 62.83 -11.04 -39.58
C LYS A 71 63.90 -11.73 -40.43
N ARG A 72 63.99 -13.07 -40.35
CA ARG A 72 64.94 -13.86 -41.17
C ARG A 72 64.66 -13.70 -42.67
N LEU A 73 63.40 -13.79 -43.08
CA LEU A 73 63.03 -13.64 -44.50
C LEU A 73 63.25 -12.22 -45.01
N GLN A 74 63.07 -11.19 -44.17
CA GLN A 74 63.40 -9.81 -44.50
C GLN A 74 64.92 -9.63 -44.72
N GLU A 75 65.75 -10.27 -43.88
CA GLU A 75 67.20 -10.29 -44.04
C GLU A 75 67.63 -11.03 -45.33
N GLU A 76 67.08 -12.22 -45.59
CA GLU A 76 67.31 -12.97 -46.84
C GLU A 76 66.86 -12.18 -48.09
N GLN A 77 65.75 -11.46 -48.00
CA GLN A 77 65.24 -10.61 -49.09
C GLN A 77 66.18 -9.43 -49.34
N LYS A 78 66.72 -8.80 -48.28
CA LYS A 78 67.68 -7.71 -48.37
C LYS A 78 69.00 -8.16 -48.99
N GLU A 79 69.49 -9.36 -48.64
CA GLU A 79 70.67 -9.96 -49.26
C GLU A 79 70.44 -10.33 -50.74
N ALA A 80 69.27 -10.86 -51.08
CA ALA A 80 68.91 -11.12 -52.47
C ALA A 80 68.85 -9.79 -53.26
N ALA A 81 68.33 -8.72 -52.65
CA ALA A 81 68.25 -7.40 -53.26
C ALA A 81 69.62 -6.76 -53.51
N THR A 82 70.59 -6.93 -52.61
CA THR A 82 71.95 -6.40 -52.80
C THR A 82 72.73 -7.13 -53.90
N ARG A 83 72.39 -8.39 -54.18
CA ARG A 83 73.00 -9.20 -55.26
C ARG A 83 72.34 -8.99 -56.63
N LEU A 84 71.22 -8.26 -56.70
CA LEU A 84 70.57 -7.94 -57.96
C LEU A 84 71.34 -6.87 -58.73
N ALA A 85 71.60 -7.13 -60.01
CA ALA A 85 72.19 -6.14 -60.89
C ALA A 85 71.23 -4.94 -61.08
N PRO A 86 71.75 -3.70 -61.12
CA PRO A 86 70.92 -2.53 -61.35
C PRO A 86 70.16 -2.62 -62.69
N TRP A 87 68.96 -2.04 -62.72
CA TRP A 87 68.05 -2.11 -63.87
C TRP A 87 68.66 -1.62 -65.20
N TYR A 88 69.68 -0.76 -65.15
CA TYR A 88 70.39 -0.21 -66.31
C TYR A 88 71.44 -1.17 -66.93
N ARG A 89 71.69 -2.34 -66.33
CA ARG A 89 72.58 -3.38 -66.91
C ARG A 89 71.78 -4.46 -67.66
N ALA A 90 71.41 -4.16 -68.89
CA ALA A 90 70.60 -5.04 -69.74
C ALA A 90 71.22 -6.44 -70.00
N THR A 91 72.55 -6.56 -70.09
CA THR A 91 73.23 -7.85 -70.28
C THR A 91 73.18 -8.75 -69.05
N ALA A 92 73.13 -8.16 -67.85
CA ALA A 92 72.97 -8.90 -66.60
C ALA A 92 71.54 -9.45 -66.43
N TRP A 93 70.55 -8.92 -67.15
CA TRP A 93 69.18 -9.42 -67.11
C TRP A 93 69.01 -10.79 -67.78
N PHE A 94 69.81 -11.10 -68.80
CA PHE A 94 69.76 -12.39 -69.49
C PHE A 94 70.71 -13.44 -68.90
N ASN A 95 71.43 -13.12 -67.82
CA ASN A 95 72.23 -14.09 -67.07
C ASN A 95 71.31 -15.03 -66.26
N ALA A 96 71.56 -16.34 -66.37
CA ALA A 96 70.85 -17.38 -65.63
C ALA A 96 70.91 -17.16 -64.09
N GLU A 97 72.05 -16.69 -63.59
CA GLU A 97 72.27 -16.41 -62.16
C GLU A 97 71.37 -15.27 -61.65
N GLN A 98 71.27 -14.18 -62.41
CA GLN A 98 70.41 -13.03 -62.08
C GLN A 98 68.92 -13.37 -62.23
N SER A 99 68.56 -14.24 -63.18
CA SER A 99 67.20 -14.77 -63.29
C SER A 99 66.81 -15.63 -62.09
N ALA A 100 67.74 -16.43 -61.57
CA ALA A 100 67.53 -17.23 -60.36
C ALA A 100 67.36 -16.35 -59.11
N ILE A 101 68.17 -15.29 -58.95
CA ILE A 101 68.06 -14.34 -57.83
C ILE A 101 66.71 -13.60 -57.87
N ARG A 102 66.23 -13.19 -59.07
CA ARG A 102 64.91 -12.56 -59.21
C ARG A 102 63.75 -13.49 -58.83
N ARG A 103 63.78 -14.74 -59.29
CA ARG A 103 62.77 -15.75 -58.90
C ARG A 103 62.77 -15.96 -57.39
N ARG A 104 63.95 -16.10 -56.79
CA ARG A 104 64.11 -16.26 -55.34
C ARG A 104 63.58 -15.04 -54.56
N SER A 105 63.84 -13.82 -55.04
CA SER A 105 63.31 -12.60 -54.41
C SER A 105 61.78 -12.51 -54.49
N GLN A 106 61.18 -12.93 -55.60
CA GLN A 106 59.72 -13.02 -55.74
C GLN A 106 59.13 -14.09 -54.80
N GLU A 107 59.73 -15.28 -54.74
CA GLU A 107 59.33 -16.34 -53.80
C GLU A 107 59.40 -15.87 -52.34
N LEU A 108 60.50 -15.19 -51.95
CA LEU A 108 60.65 -14.61 -50.62
C LEU A 108 59.57 -13.58 -50.34
N THR A 109 59.23 -12.72 -51.31
CA THR A 109 58.18 -11.70 -51.15
C THR A 109 56.80 -12.32 -50.94
N ILE A 110 56.47 -13.37 -51.70
CA ILE A 110 55.19 -14.09 -51.54
C ILE A 110 55.14 -14.76 -50.16
N ARG A 111 56.20 -15.47 -49.78
CA ARG A 111 56.29 -16.16 -48.48
C ARG A 111 56.21 -15.19 -47.30
N LEU A 112 56.86 -14.03 -47.41
CA LEU A 112 56.87 -12.99 -46.38
C LEU A 112 55.46 -12.41 -46.20
N ARG A 113 54.74 -12.12 -47.29
CA ARG A 113 53.32 -11.71 -47.21
C ARG A 113 52.43 -12.75 -46.54
N ASP A 114 52.61 -14.03 -46.87
CA ASP A 114 51.81 -15.11 -46.28
C ASP A 114 52.04 -15.24 -44.77
N ILE A 115 53.30 -15.16 -44.34
CA ILE A 115 53.68 -15.24 -42.93
C ILE A 115 53.23 -13.99 -42.16
N GLU A 116 53.36 -12.80 -42.73
CA GLU A 116 52.82 -11.56 -42.16
C GLU A 116 51.29 -11.64 -41.98
N ALA A 117 50.57 -12.13 -42.99
CA ALA A 117 49.13 -12.32 -42.91
C ALA A 117 48.71 -13.38 -41.88
N ARG A 118 49.55 -14.41 -41.66
CA ARG A 118 49.35 -15.40 -40.59
C ARG A 118 49.61 -14.79 -39.21
N PHE A 119 50.69 -14.02 -39.06
CA PHE A 119 51.04 -13.31 -37.83
C PHE A 119 49.91 -12.39 -37.38
N VAL A 120 49.39 -11.54 -38.27
CA VAL A 120 48.27 -10.63 -37.98
C VAL A 120 47.01 -11.41 -37.57
N ARG A 121 46.71 -12.53 -38.23
CA ARG A 121 45.57 -13.40 -37.85
C ARG A 121 45.71 -13.99 -36.46
N ILE A 122 46.89 -14.50 -36.11
CA ILE A 122 47.17 -15.08 -34.79
C ILE A 122 47.08 -14.01 -33.71
N GLN A 123 47.69 -12.85 -33.94
CA GLN A 123 47.62 -11.73 -33.01
C GLN A 123 46.17 -11.24 -32.81
N GLY A 124 45.38 -11.17 -33.89
CA GLY A 124 43.96 -10.84 -33.82
C GLY A 124 43.13 -11.88 -33.05
N LYS A 125 43.46 -13.17 -33.15
CA LYS A 125 42.83 -14.24 -32.35
C LYS A 125 43.22 -14.14 -30.87
N ALA A 126 44.50 -13.96 -30.58
CA ALA A 126 44.99 -13.80 -29.21
C ALA A 126 44.29 -12.64 -28.50
N HIS A 127 44.20 -11.49 -29.16
CA HIS A 127 43.53 -10.31 -28.60
C HIS A 127 42.02 -10.52 -28.32
N ARG A 128 41.33 -11.33 -29.13
CA ARG A 128 39.92 -11.68 -28.86
C ARG A 128 39.79 -12.55 -27.61
N ILE A 129 40.66 -13.54 -27.47
CA ILE A 129 40.67 -14.43 -26.31
C ILE A 129 41.10 -13.68 -25.05
N GLU A 130 42.03 -12.73 -25.13
CA GLU A 130 42.39 -11.83 -24.01
C GLU A 130 41.18 -11.00 -23.53
N LYS A 131 40.33 -10.51 -24.45
CA LYS A 131 39.08 -9.84 -24.06
C LYS A 131 38.12 -10.78 -23.34
N GLU A 132 37.99 -12.02 -23.83
CA GLU A 132 37.19 -13.04 -23.16
C GLU A 132 37.72 -13.39 -21.77
N GLN A 133 39.05 -13.45 -21.58
CA GLN A 133 39.66 -13.61 -20.25
C GLN A 133 39.26 -12.47 -19.32
N GLY A 134 39.35 -11.22 -19.78
CA GLY A 134 38.95 -10.06 -18.97
C GLY A 134 37.48 -10.10 -18.54
N ILE A 135 36.59 -10.60 -19.40
CA ILE A 135 35.17 -10.81 -19.06
C ILE A 135 35.02 -11.89 -17.97
N ILE A 136 35.67 -13.05 -18.13
CA ILE A 136 35.58 -14.16 -17.16
C ILE A 136 36.19 -13.76 -15.81
N GLU A 137 37.31 -13.01 -15.82
CA GLU A 137 37.92 -12.46 -14.61
C GLU A 137 37.00 -11.46 -13.91
N GLY A 138 36.31 -10.61 -14.68
CA GLY A 138 35.26 -9.73 -14.16
C GLY A 138 34.13 -10.51 -13.49
N GLU A 139 33.57 -11.52 -14.17
CA GLU A 139 32.50 -12.38 -13.62
C GLU A 139 32.93 -13.08 -12.32
N LEU A 140 34.16 -13.59 -12.25
CA LEU A 140 34.72 -14.22 -11.04
C LEU A 140 34.89 -13.21 -9.91
N SER A 141 35.33 -11.99 -10.22
CA SER A 141 35.48 -10.91 -9.24
C SER A 141 34.12 -10.47 -8.70
N ASP A 142 33.14 -10.25 -9.57
CA ASP A 142 31.78 -9.86 -9.20
C ASP A 142 31.11 -10.94 -8.33
N HIS A 143 31.30 -12.23 -8.66
CA HIS A 143 30.79 -13.34 -7.86
C HIS A 143 31.43 -13.41 -6.47
N ALA A 144 32.75 -13.18 -6.38
CA ALA A 144 33.50 -13.18 -5.13
C ALA A 144 33.20 -11.95 -4.24
N ALA A 145 32.79 -10.83 -4.84
CA ALA A 145 32.42 -9.61 -4.11
C ALA A 145 31.06 -9.71 -3.41
N ILE A 146 30.21 -10.67 -3.81
CA ILE A 146 28.91 -10.88 -3.19
C ILE A 146 29.06 -11.60 -1.84
N ASP A 147 28.63 -10.91 -0.78
CA ASP A 147 28.47 -11.49 0.54
C ASP A 147 27.11 -12.21 0.65
N VAL A 148 27.16 -13.54 0.61
CA VAL A 148 25.96 -14.39 0.68
C VAL A 148 25.28 -14.31 2.04
N GLU A 149 26.03 -14.15 3.13
CA GLU A 149 25.47 -14.05 4.47
C GLU A 149 24.72 -12.72 4.63
N ALA A 150 25.30 -11.62 4.14
CA ALA A 150 24.63 -10.31 4.11
C ALA A 150 23.34 -10.35 3.29
N LEU A 151 23.36 -10.95 2.09
CA LEU A 151 22.15 -11.11 1.26
C LEU A 151 21.08 -11.99 1.92
N GLN A 152 21.49 -13.04 2.65
CA GLN A 152 20.54 -13.88 3.39
C GLN A 152 19.89 -13.13 4.55
N SER A 153 20.68 -12.34 5.30
CA SER A 153 20.18 -11.48 6.36
C SER A 153 19.18 -10.45 5.81
N GLU A 154 19.54 -9.76 4.72
CA GLU A 154 18.67 -8.78 4.08
C GLU A 154 17.35 -9.42 3.61
N ARG A 155 17.39 -10.65 3.11
CA ARG A 155 16.17 -11.39 2.71
C ARG A 155 15.25 -11.69 3.89
N ILE A 156 15.81 -12.07 5.04
CA ILE A 156 15.04 -12.34 6.27
C ILE A 156 14.41 -11.05 6.79
N ASP A 157 15.18 -9.96 6.86
CA ASP A 157 14.70 -8.66 7.29
C ASP A 157 13.60 -8.12 6.37
N LEU A 158 13.78 -8.28 5.06
CA LEU A 158 12.79 -7.87 4.07
C LEU A 158 11.51 -8.69 4.16
N ALA A 159 11.61 -10.00 4.41
CA ALA A 159 10.45 -10.86 4.62
C ALA A 159 9.65 -10.42 5.86
N ALA A 160 10.32 -10.18 6.99
CA ALA A 160 9.68 -9.69 8.20
C ALA A 160 8.99 -8.34 8.00
N ARG A 161 9.64 -7.40 7.29
CA ARG A 161 9.03 -6.10 6.93
C ARG A 161 7.83 -6.25 6.01
N LEU A 162 7.89 -7.17 5.05
CA LEU A 162 6.80 -7.46 4.14
C LEU A 162 5.60 -8.07 4.87
N ASP A 163 5.83 -8.99 5.80
CA ASP A 163 4.76 -9.60 6.61
C ASP A 163 4.02 -8.55 7.45
N VAL A 164 4.76 -7.65 8.10
CA VAL A 164 4.16 -6.53 8.86
C VAL A 164 3.36 -5.60 7.94
N ALA A 165 3.91 -5.25 6.78
CA ALA A 165 3.23 -4.38 5.82
C ALA A 165 1.95 -5.02 5.27
N ILE A 166 1.98 -6.33 4.96
CA ILE A 166 0.81 -7.09 4.50
C ILE A 166 -0.25 -7.14 5.60
N ALA A 167 0.12 -7.46 6.84
CA ALA A 167 -0.83 -7.52 7.95
C ALA A 167 -1.50 -6.16 8.18
N THR A 168 -0.72 -5.08 8.10
CA THR A 168 -1.22 -3.70 8.23
C THR A 168 -2.20 -3.35 7.10
N TRP A 169 -1.83 -3.64 5.85
CA TRP A 169 -2.68 -3.42 4.68
C TRP A 169 -3.98 -4.24 4.75
N GLN A 170 -3.91 -5.51 5.14
CA GLN A 170 -5.09 -6.37 5.31
C GLN A 170 -6.04 -5.83 6.39
N GLY A 171 -5.50 -5.31 7.49
CA GLY A 171 -6.28 -4.64 8.53
C GLY A 171 -7.01 -3.40 8.00
N LEU A 172 -6.29 -2.50 7.31
CA LEU A 172 -6.87 -1.31 6.70
C LEU A 172 -7.90 -1.63 5.60
N PHE A 173 -7.64 -2.67 4.81
CA PHE A 173 -8.56 -3.12 3.76
C PHE A 173 -9.86 -3.67 4.36
N SER A 174 -9.75 -4.45 5.45
CA SER A 174 -10.92 -4.94 6.18
C SER A 174 -11.71 -3.81 6.82
N GLU A 175 -11.04 -2.79 7.36
CA GLU A 175 -11.66 -1.55 7.83
C GLU A 175 -12.40 -0.83 6.69
N ARG A 176 -11.78 -0.68 5.52
CA ARG A 176 -12.41 -0.08 4.34
C ARG A 176 -13.67 -0.83 3.93
N GLN A 177 -13.61 -2.16 3.88
CA GLN A 177 -14.76 -2.97 3.50
C GLN A 177 -15.93 -2.78 4.49
N ALA A 178 -15.67 -2.84 5.79
CA ALA A 178 -16.70 -2.62 6.80
C ALA A 178 -17.26 -1.18 6.76
N TYR A 179 -16.45 -0.18 6.39
CA TYR A 179 -16.93 1.18 6.15
C TYR A 179 -17.90 1.26 4.97
N ASP A 180 -17.56 0.61 3.85
CA ASP A 180 -18.41 0.59 2.65
C ASP A 180 -19.71 -0.20 2.88
N GLU A 181 -19.66 -1.29 3.66
CA GLU A 181 -20.84 -2.06 4.05
C GLU A 181 -21.83 -1.22 4.89
N GLU A 182 -21.32 -0.36 5.77
CA GLU A 182 -22.16 0.49 6.62
C GLU A 182 -22.68 1.75 5.90
N THR A 183 -21.84 2.39 5.09
CA THR A 183 -22.18 3.64 4.39
C THR A 183 -22.94 3.40 3.09
N GLY A 184 -22.68 2.30 2.39
CA GLY A 184 -23.27 1.97 1.09
C GLY A 184 -24.80 2.00 1.05
N PRO A 185 -25.51 1.35 2.01
CA PRO A 185 -26.97 1.42 2.08
C PRO A 185 -27.50 2.85 2.28
N LEU A 186 -26.85 3.64 3.14
CA LEU A 186 -27.25 5.03 3.40
C LEU A 186 -27.07 5.91 2.16
N MET A 187 -25.96 5.75 1.45
CA MET A 187 -25.71 6.48 0.20
C MET A 187 -26.74 6.13 -0.89
N LYS A 188 -27.08 4.84 -1.02
CA LYS A 188 -28.14 4.40 -1.94
C LYS A 188 -29.49 5.00 -1.58
N GLN A 189 -29.81 5.08 -0.29
CA GLN A 189 -31.04 5.70 0.18
C GLN A 189 -31.06 7.21 -0.09
N ILE A 190 -29.97 7.93 0.22
CA ILE A 190 -29.84 9.37 -0.06
C ILE A 190 -30.03 9.67 -1.55
N ALA A 191 -29.45 8.86 -2.43
CA ALA A 191 -29.62 9.02 -3.88
C ALA A 191 -31.09 8.86 -4.28
N ARG A 192 -31.75 7.79 -3.82
CA ARG A 192 -33.18 7.55 -4.08
C ARG A 192 -34.07 8.67 -3.55
N ASP A 193 -33.90 9.07 -2.30
CA ASP A 193 -34.72 10.11 -1.67
C ASP A 193 -34.54 11.47 -2.38
N ARG A 194 -33.33 11.77 -2.86
CA ARG A 194 -33.07 12.98 -3.68
C ARG A 194 -33.76 12.93 -5.03
N ASP A 195 -33.70 11.80 -5.74
CA ASP A 195 -34.34 11.63 -7.04
C ASP A 195 -35.87 11.72 -6.90
N ASP A 196 -36.45 11.01 -5.92
CA ASP A 196 -37.89 11.04 -5.62
C ASP A 196 -38.37 12.45 -5.22
N LEU A 197 -37.57 13.17 -4.43
CA LEU A 197 -37.87 14.53 -4.02
C LEU A 197 -37.80 15.49 -5.21
N ALA A 198 -36.80 15.36 -6.09
CA ALA A 198 -36.66 16.17 -7.29
C ALA A 198 -37.85 15.96 -8.25
N GLU A 199 -38.26 14.71 -8.46
CA GLU A 199 -39.44 14.38 -9.27
C GLU A 199 -40.73 14.95 -8.65
N THR A 200 -40.92 14.74 -7.34
CA THR A 200 -42.09 15.24 -6.61
C THR A 200 -42.17 16.77 -6.66
N ARG A 201 -41.05 17.46 -6.49
CA ARG A 201 -40.98 18.93 -6.59
C ARG A 201 -41.29 19.43 -8.00
N ARG A 202 -40.78 18.75 -9.03
CA ARG A 202 -41.11 19.08 -10.44
C ARG A 202 -42.61 18.96 -10.71
N LYS A 203 -43.24 17.87 -10.27
CA LYS A 203 -44.69 17.66 -10.40
C LYS A 203 -45.49 18.73 -9.64
N LEU A 204 -45.06 19.08 -8.43
CA LEU A 204 -45.67 20.16 -7.64
C LEU A 204 -45.58 21.53 -8.34
N GLU A 205 -44.45 21.85 -8.96
CA GLU A 205 -44.28 23.10 -9.70
C GLU A 205 -45.26 23.20 -10.86
N ILE A 206 -45.40 22.12 -11.65
CA ILE A 206 -46.37 22.03 -12.74
C ILE A 206 -47.80 22.18 -12.20
N ALA A 207 -48.15 21.46 -11.13
CA ALA A 207 -49.48 21.52 -10.53
C ALA A 207 -49.83 22.93 -10.02
N ARG A 208 -48.87 23.63 -9.39
CA ARG A 208 -49.04 25.02 -8.94
C ARG A 208 -49.22 25.99 -10.09
N LYS A 209 -48.48 25.82 -11.19
CA LYS A 209 -48.66 26.63 -12.41
C LYS A 209 -50.06 26.45 -13.00
N LEU A 210 -50.54 25.21 -13.07
CA LEU A 210 -51.88 24.89 -13.57
C LEU A 210 -53.00 25.37 -12.63
N ASP A 211 -52.83 25.28 -11.30
CA ASP A 211 -53.82 25.82 -10.35
C ASP A 211 -53.95 27.34 -10.46
N THR A 212 -52.82 28.06 -10.61
CA THR A 212 -52.82 29.51 -10.87
C THR A 212 -53.50 29.85 -12.19
N ALA A 213 -53.19 29.11 -13.28
CA ALA A 213 -53.82 29.31 -14.58
C ALA A 213 -55.34 29.04 -14.54
N LEU A 214 -55.77 28.02 -13.79
CA LEU A 214 -57.19 27.71 -13.59
C LEU A 214 -57.91 28.84 -12.85
N GLY A 215 -57.27 29.42 -11.83
CA GLY A 215 -57.78 30.56 -11.09
C GLY A 215 -57.89 31.85 -11.92
N ALA A 216 -57.00 32.03 -12.90
CA ALA A 216 -56.98 33.19 -13.81
C ALA A 216 -57.91 33.03 -15.03
N ALA A 217 -58.43 31.83 -15.31
CA ALA A 217 -59.25 31.57 -16.48
C ALA A 217 -60.64 32.25 -16.42
N HIS A 218 -60.92 33.10 -17.41
CA HIS A 218 -62.11 33.94 -17.48
C HIS A 218 -63.36 33.24 -18.04
N ASP A 219 -63.19 32.12 -18.75
CA ASP A 219 -64.30 31.38 -19.37
C ASP A 219 -64.20 29.86 -19.18
N ALA A 220 -65.28 29.16 -19.56
CA ALA A 220 -65.37 27.70 -19.42
C ALA A 220 -64.44 26.94 -20.39
N ALA A 221 -64.06 27.54 -21.52
CA ALA A 221 -63.18 26.91 -22.49
C ALA A 221 -61.73 26.90 -21.97
N ALA A 222 -61.22 28.05 -21.50
CA ALA A 222 -59.91 28.18 -20.88
C ALA A 222 -59.76 27.28 -19.65
N ARG A 223 -60.81 27.14 -18.83
CA ARG A 223 -60.80 26.18 -17.71
C ARG A 223 -60.68 24.74 -18.18
N ARG A 224 -61.39 24.37 -19.26
CA ARG A 224 -61.31 23.03 -19.86
C ARG A 224 -59.91 22.75 -20.39
N ASP A 225 -59.27 23.72 -21.04
CA ASP A 225 -57.90 23.59 -21.56
C ASP A 225 -56.89 23.33 -20.43
N VAL A 226 -57.00 24.05 -19.32
CA VAL A 226 -56.16 23.81 -18.13
C VAL A 226 -56.40 22.43 -17.51
N HIS A 227 -57.66 21.97 -17.45
CA HIS A 227 -57.98 20.62 -16.99
C HIS A 227 -57.42 19.53 -17.91
N MET A 228 -57.51 19.70 -19.24
CA MET A 228 -56.92 18.77 -20.21
C MET A 228 -55.40 18.72 -20.11
N GLU A 229 -54.75 19.88 -19.95
CA GLU A 229 -53.30 19.94 -19.79
C GLU A 229 -52.85 19.28 -18.47
N CYS A 230 -53.63 19.44 -17.40
CA CYS A 230 -53.38 18.76 -16.13
C CYS A 230 -53.53 17.23 -16.27
N GLU A 231 -54.57 16.76 -16.95
CA GLU A 231 -54.78 15.33 -17.23
C GLU A 231 -53.61 14.76 -18.04
N ARG A 232 -53.15 15.49 -19.07
CA ARG A 232 -52.04 15.09 -19.93
C ARG A 232 -50.71 14.98 -19.20
N THR A 233 -50.42 15.92 -18.30
CA THR A 233 -49.10 16.05 -17.66
C THR A 233 -49.01 15.37 -16.30
N LEU A 234 -50.10 15.33 -15.55
CA LEU A 234 -50.16 14.87 -14.15
C LEU A 234 -51.16 13.72 -13.94
N GLN A 235 -51.82 13.22 -15.01
CA GLN A 235 -52.78 12.11 -14.96
C GLN A 235 -54.01 12.37 -14.10
N THR A 236 -54.34 13.65 -13.89
CA THR A 236 -55.59 14.07 -13.25
C THR A 236 -55.96 15.46 -13.73
N GLY A 237 -57.24 15.70 -13.98
CA GLY A 237 -57.76 17.01 -14.34
C GLY A 237 -57.76 17.99 -13.18
N ARG A 238 -57.41 17.62 -11.95
CA ARG A 238 -57.53 18.48 -10.76
C ARG A 238 -56.16 18.84 -10.16
N PRO A 239 -55.58 20.02 -10.53
CA PRO A 239 -54.29 20.46 -10.00
C PRO A 239 -54.21 20.49 -8.48
N ARG A 240 -55.29 20.89 -7.80
CA ARG A 240 -55.36 20.96 -6.32
C ARG A 240 -55.23 19.60 -5.63
N ASP A 241 -55.77 18.55 -6.23
CA ASP A 241 -55.66 17.19 -5.66
C ASP A 241 -54.18 16.74 -5.72
N VAL A 242 -53.49 17.02 -6.84
CA VAL A 242 -52.04 16.76 -6.96
C VAL A 242 -51.24 17.52 -5.90
N ILE A 243 -51.54 18.81 -5.70
CA ILE A 243 -50.85 19.62 -4.70
C ILE A 243 -51.06 19.04 -3.30
N ARG A 244 -52.32 18.72 -2.94
CA ARG A 244 -52.68 18.15 -1.64
C ARG A 244 -51.94 16.85 -1.34
N ASP A 245 -51.75 16.01 -2.35
CA ASP A 245 -51.16 14.68 -2.18
C ASP A 245 -49.61 14.73 -2.22
N LEU A 246 -49.03 15.56 -3.09
CA LEU A 246 -47.58 15.62 -3.27
C LEU A 246 -46.87 16.54 -2.27
N GLU A 247 -47.53 17.55 -1.72
CA GLU A 247 -46.89 18.49 -0.78
C GLU A 247 -46.49 17.83 0.56
N PRO A 248 -47.34 17.02 1.21
CA PRO A 248 -46.93 16.22 2.38
C PRO A 248 -45.84 15.20 2.04
N LYS A 249 -45.92 14.58 0.85
CA LYS A 249 -44.90 13.62 0.38
C LYS A 249 -43.54 14.31 0.23
N ALA A 250 -43.48 15.48 -0.38
CA ALA A 250 -42.26 16.26 -0.52
C ALA A 250 -41.67 16.65 0.83
N LYS A 251 -42.50 17.10 1.79
CA LYS A 251 -42.06 17.41 3.16
C LYS A 251 -41.50 16.18 3.88
N ARG A 252 -42.13 15.01 3.70
CA ARG A 252 -41.65 13.75 4.30
C ARG A 252 -40.30 13.35 3.72
N LEU A 253 -40.17 13.31 2.39
CA LEU A 253 -38.94 12.97 1.69
C LEU A 253 -37.78 13.91 2.07
N ASP A 254 -38.04 15.22 2.15
CA ASP A 254 -37.04 16.20 2.58
C ASP A 254 -36.54 15.93 4.01
N ARG A 255 -37.46 15.64 4.93
CA ARG A 255 -37.13 15.27 6.31
C ARG A 255 -36.34 13.96 6.42
N ASP A 256 -36.74 12.95 5.66
CA ASP A 256 -36.12 11.63 5.68
C ASP A 256 -34.72 11.67 5.04
N LEU A 257 -34.55 12.50 4.00
CA LEU A 257 -33.26 12.82 3.42
C LEU A 257 -32.32 13.44 4.46
N VAL A 258 -32.77 14.49 5.17
CA VAL A 258 -31.97 15.14 6.23
C VAL A 258 -31.56 14.12 7.30
N LYS A 259 -32.50 13.28 7.77
CA LYS A 259 -32.19 12.23 8.76
C LYS A 259 -31.14 11.24 8.27
N THR A 260 -31.24 10.81 7.00
CA THR A 260 -30.31 9.84 6.43
C THR A 260 -28.93 10.45 6.20
N GLU A 261 -28.87 11.71 5.76
CA GLU A 261 -27.63 12.48 5.64
C GLU A 261 -26.95 12.68 7.00
N ASP A 262 -27.70 13.02 8.05
CA ASP A 262 -27.15 13.18 9.39
C ASP A 262 -26.67 11.86 9.97
N ARG A 263 -27.38 10.76 9.71
CA ARG A 263 -26.91 9.41 10.06
C ARG A 263 -25.61 9.07 9.34
N LEU A 264 -25.49 9.39 8.06
CA LEU A 264 -24.24 9.17 7.31
C LEU A 264 -23.08 9.98 7.91
N LYS A 265 -23.29 11.25 8.26
CA LYS A 265 -22.28 12.07 8.95
C LYS A 265 -21.86 11.47 10.29
N GLN A 266 -22.79 10.92 11.07
CA GLN A 266 -22.47 10.26 12.33
C GLN A 266 -21.61 9.01 12.13
N VAL A 267 -21.92 8.21 11.09
CA VAL A 267 -21.09 7.06 10.69
C VAL A 267 -19.69 7.55 10.32
N GLN A 268 -19.56 8.54 9.43
CA GLN A 268 -18.27 9.11 9.03
C GLN A 268 -17.45 9.61 10.22
N ALA A 269 -18.06 10.43 11.08
CA ALA A 269 -17.41 10.95 12.27
C ALA A 269 -16.92 9.83 13.20
N ARG A 270 -17.67 8.72 13.32
CA ARG A 270 -17.21 7.56 14.10
C ARG A 270 -15.98 6.89 13.48
N TRP A 271 -15.94 6.76 12.16
CA TRP A 271 -14.81 6.15 11.44
C TRP A 271 -13.57 7.04 11.39
N GLU A 272 -13.74 8.35 11.49
CA GLU A 272 -12.64 9.34 11.59
C GLU A 272 -11.98 9.34 12.98
N ARG A 273 -12.67 8.86 14.02
CA ARG A 273 -12.14 8.86 15.39
C ARG A 273 -10.94 7.92 15.51
N ARG A 274 -9.82 8.50 15.94
CA ARG A 274 -8.64 7.75 16.41
C ARG A 274 -8.73 7.59 17.92
N VAL A 275 -8.95 6.36 18.37
CA VAL A 275 -9.00 6.00 19.79
C VAL A 275 -7.74 5.20 20.11
N GLU A 276 -6.84 5.78 20.90
CA GLU A 276 -5.62 5.12 21.36
C GLU A 276 -5.74 4.65 22.81
N VAL A 277 -6.39 5.47 23.64
CA VAL A 277 -6.56 5.22 25.07
C VAL A 277 -8.04 5.25 25.43
N LEU A 278 -8.49 4.27 26.20
CA LEU A 278 -9.84 4.23 26.78
C LEU A 278 -9.77 4.35 28.30
N VAL A 279 -10.45 5.34 28.85
CA VAL A 279 -10.70 5.49 30.28
C VAL A 279 -12.10 4.95 30.57
N LEU A 280 -12.19 3.84 31.28
CA LEU A 280 -13.44 3.17 31.59
C LEU A 280 -13.94 3.61 32.95
N ASP A 281 -15.19 4.04 33.00
CA ASP A 281 -15.94 4.18 34.24
C ASP A 281 -16.38 2.79 34.71
N GLY A 282 -15.60 2.22 35.62
CA GLY A 282 -15.80 0.86 36.11
C GLY A 282 -17.08 0.71 36.89
N ASN A 283 -17.52 1.75 37.61
CA ASN A 283 -18.77 1.71 38.36
C ASN A 283 -19.96 1.61 37.40
N ASN A 284 -19.97 2.42 36.33
CA ASN A 284 -21.03 2.41 35.33
C ASN A 284 -21.13 1.05 34.60
N LEU A 285 -19.99 0.43 34.30
CA LEU A 285 -19.92 -0.88 33.62
C LEU A 285 -20.34 -2.07 34.51
N CYS A 286 -20.55 -1.86 35.81
CA CYS A 286 -21.07 -2.89 36.72
C CYS A 286 -22.61 -2.95 36.78
N TYR A 287 -23.31 -2.19 35.93
CA TYR A 287 -24.76 -2.18 35.86
C TYR A 287 -25.25 -2.51 34.44
N SER A 288 -26.35 -3.26 34.35
CA SER A 288 -27.06 -3.49 33.09
C SER A 288 -27.99 -2.32 32.72
N SER A 289 -28.56 -2.35 31.51
CA SER A 289 -29.44 -1.30 31.00
C SER A 289 -30.69 -1.04 31.85
N ASP A 290 -31.13 -2.02 32.65
CA ASP A 290 -32.23 -1.92 33.62
C ASP A 290 -31.76 -1.47 35.02
N ASN A 291 -30.52 -1.02 35.13
CA ASN A 291 -29.87 -0.58 36.38
C ASN A 291 -29.68 -1.71 37.42
N THR A 292 -29.72 -2.96 37.00
CA THR A 292 -29.38 -4.11 37.86
C THR A 292 -27.86 -4.22 38.02
N PHE A 293 -27.38 -4.39 39.25
CA PHE A 293 -25.95 -4.59 39.52
C PHE A 293 -25.53 -6.01 39.08
N ILE A 294 -24.59 -6.09 38.15
CA ILE A 294 -24.10 -7.32 37.53
C ILE A 294 -22.65 -7.64 37.92
N GLU A 295 -22.17 -7.03 39.00
CA GLU A 295 -20.79 -7.15 39.48
C GLU A 295 -19.78 -6.86 38.35
N LEU A 296 -18.72 -7.66 38.25
CA LEU A 296 -17.66 -7.51 37.25
C LEU A 296 -17.96 -8.29 35.96
N LYS A 297 -19.17 -8.82 35.74
CA LYS A 297 -19.48 -9.71 34.61
C LYS A 297 -19.16 -9.06 33.25
N ALA A 298 -19.69 -7.86 33.01
CA ALA A 298 -19.46 -7.13 31.77
C ALA A 298 -17.98 -6.77 31.58
N LEU A 299 -17.31 -6.31 32.65
CA LEU A 299 -15.88 -5.97 32.62
C LEU A 299 -14.99 -7.17 32.30
N LYS A 300 -15.25 -8.34 32.88
CA LYS A 300 -14.50 -9.57 32.59
C LYS A 300 -14.56 -9.96 31.11
N ALA A 301 -15.70 -9.74 30.47
CA ALA A 301 -15.89 -10.05 29.06
C ALA A 301 -15.33 -8.95 28.14
N LEU A 302 -15.50 -7.67 28.51
CA LEU A 302 -15.06 -6.53 27.71
C LEU A 302 -13.56 -6.29 27.74
N LEU A 303 -12.93 -6.40 28.92
CA LEU A 303 -11.53 -6.00 29.09
C LEU A 303 -10.58 -6.71 28.12
N PRO A 304 -10.63 -8.04 27.91
CA PRO A 304 -9.75 -8.71 26.95
C PRO A 304 -9.89 -8.13 25.52
N LEU A 305 -11.12 -7.88 25.08
CA LEU A 305 -11.41 -7.32 23.76
C LEU A 305 -10.90 -5.89 23.62
N LEU A 306 -11.09 -5.06 24.65
CA LEU A 306 -10.65 -3.68 24.66
C LEU A 306 -9.13 -3.58 24.75
N THR A 307 -8.47 -4.36 25.61
CA THR A 307 -7.01 -4.34 25.78
C THR A 307 -6.26 -4.89 24.58
N ALA A 308 -6.89 -5.71 23.75
CA ALA A 308 -6.31 -6.16 22.49
C ALA A 308 -6.20 -5.05 21.44
N ARG A 309 -6.97 -3.96 21.59
CA ARG A 309 -7.09 -2.88 20.59
C ARG A 309 -6.66 -1.52 21.12
N TYR A 310 -6.77 -1.29 22.41
CA TYR A 310 -6.60 0.02 23.05
C TYR A 310 -5.77 -0.09 24.32
N LYS A 311 -5.10 1.01 24.68
CA LYS A 311 -4.58 1.14 26.04
C LYS A 311 -5.74 1.44 26.98
N VAL A 312 -6.06 0.52 27.88
CA VAL A 312 -7.22 0.63 28.77
C VAL A 312 -6.80 1.04 30.18
N ARG A 313 -7.46 2.08 30.70
CA ARG A 313 -7.42 2.49 32.11
C ARG A 313 -8.80 2.32 32.70
N LEU A 314 -8.92 1.51 33.75
CA LEU A 314 -10.18 1.26 34.43
C LEU A 314 -10.17 1.99 35.77
N VAL A 315 -11.14 2.88 35.97
CA VAL A 315 -11.27 3.66 37.20
C VAL A 315 -12.55 3.25 37.91
N PHE A 316 -12.44 2.90 39.18
CA PHE A 316 -13.59 2.69 40.06
C PHE A 316 -13.65 3.78 41.12
N ASP A 317 -14.86 4.22 41.45
CA ASP A 317 -15.12 4.96 42.67
C ASP A 317 -14.97 4.06 43.92
N ALA A 318 -14.68 4.68 45.06
CA ALA A 318 -14.45 3.98 46.31
C ALA A 318 -15.61 3.08 46.76
N THR A 319 -16.84 3.39 46.34
CA THR A 319 -18.06 2.61 46.65
C THR A 319 -18.02 1.18 46.13
N ILE A 320 -17.21 0.87 45.11
CA ILE A 320 -17.14 -0.48 44.52
C ILE A 320 -16.71 -1.54 45.55
N ARG A 321 -15.82 -1.18 46.49
CA ARG A 321 -15.31 -2.08 47.54
C ARG A 321 -16.44 -2.66 48.38
N LYS A 322 -17.37 -1.79 48.78
CA LYS A 322 -18.54 -2.17 49.60
C LYS A 322 -19.52 -3.03 48.79
N ARG A 323 -19.71 -2.72 47.50
CA ARG A 323 -20.62 -3.45 46.61
C ARG A 323 -20.14 -4.87 46.34
N LEU A 324 -18.85 -5.04 46.05
CA LEU A 324 -18.23 -6.35 45.78
C LEU A 324 -17.80 -7.09 47.05
N ARG A 325 -17.79 -6.43 48.21
CA ARG A 325 -17.25 -6.94 49.49
C ARG A 325 -15.81 -7.44 49.33
N ALA A 326 -15.00 -6.67 48.61
CA ALA A 326 -13.67 -7.04 48.16
C ALA A 326 -12.70 -5.85 48.31
N GLY A 327 -11.43 -6.15 48.60
CA GLY A 327 -10.36 -5.15 48.61
C GLY A 327 -9.85 -4.83 47.21
N ASP A 328 -8.95 -3.85 47.10
CA ASP A 328 -8.43 -3.40 45.80
C ASP A 328 -7.69 -4.54 45.07
N ASP A 329 -6.90 -5.33 45.79
CA ASP A 329 -6.14 -6.44 45.22
C ASP A 329 -7.05 -7.58 44.76
N ASP A 330 -8.14 -7.85 45.50
CA ASP A 330 -9.15 -8.84 45.10
C ASP A 330 -9.86 -8.42 43.81
N ILE A 331 -10.21 -7.13 43.68
CA ILE A 331 -10.85 -6.57 42.48
C ILE A 331 -9.91 -6.68 41.28
N ARG A 332 -8.62 -6.32 41.45
CA ARG A 332 -7.60 -6.46 40.40
C ARG A 332 -7.42 -7.92 40.00
N ALA A 333 -7.29 -8.82 40.98
CA ALA A 333 -7.11 -10.24 40.76
C ALA A 333 -8.32 -10.87 40.06
N ALA A 334 -9.55 -10.43 40.39
CA ALA A 334 -10.78 -10.94 39.77
C ALA A 334 -10.89 -10.58 38.28
N LEU A 335 -10.34 -9.45 37.85
CA LEU A 335 -10.38 -9.02 36.46
C LEU A 335 -9.29 -9.69 35.60
N ARG A 336 -8.21 -10.19 36.20
CA ARG A 336 -7.06 -10.83 35.52
C ARG A 336 -6.62 -10.10 34.24
N SER A 337 -6.74 -8.77 34.24
CA SER A 337 -6.65 -7.96 33.04
C SER A 337 -5.28 -7.33 32.88
N THR A 338 -4.91 -7.03 31.63
CA THR A 338 -3.74 -6.22 31.28
C THR A 338 -4.02 -4.72 31.39
N ALA A 339 -5.22 -4.32 31.85
CA ALA A 339 -5.61 -2.93 32.02
C ALA A 339 -5.03 -2.34 33.31
N GLU A 340 -4.78 -1.04 33.29
CA GLU A 340 -4.40 -0.28 34.49
C GLU A 340 -5.66 -0.05 35.35
N VAL A 341 -5.80 -0.79 36.46
CA VAL A 341 -6.99 -0.71 37.34
C VAL A 341 -6.71 0.13 38.58
N THR A 342 -7.44 1.24 38.69
CA THR A 342 -7.34 2.20 39.80
C THR A 342 -8.67 2.26 40.55
N VAL A 343 -8.62 2.01 41.86
CA VAL A 343 -9.77 2.22 42.75
C VAL A 343 -9.52 3.49 43.56
N MET A 344 -10.37 4.49 43.38
CA MET A 344 -10.19 5.81 43.98
C MET A 344 -10.22 5.74 45.52
N PRO A 345 -9.47 6.62 46.21
CA PRO A 345 -9.58 6.78 47.66
C PRO A 345 -11.00 7.22 48.07
N THR A 346 -11.39 6.90 49.31
CA THR A 346 -12.68 7.37 49.85
C THR A 346 -12.73 8.90 49.87
N LYS A 347 -13.88 9.48 49.52
CA LYS A 347 -14.15 10.93 49.45
C LYS A 347 -13.50 11.67 48.27
N THR A 348 -12.87 10.96 47.34
CA THR A 348 -12.43 11.53 46.06
C THR A 348 -13.43 11.19 44.98
N ALA A 349 -13.88 12.18 44.20
CA ALA A 349 -14.80 11.95 43.08
C ALA A 349 -14.05 11.25 41.94
N ALA A 350 -14.52 10.05 41.56
CA ALA A 350 -13.96 9.33 40.42
C ALA A 350 -14.16 10.10 39.10
N ASP A 351 -15.26 10.83 38.96
CA ASP A 351 -15.64 11.56 37.75
C ASP A 351 -14.58 12.60 37.35
N GLU A 352 -14.11 13.41 38.30
CA GLU A 352 -13.05 14.40 38.05
C GLU A 352 -11.75 13.72 37.58
N SER A 353 -11.41 12.57 38.16
CA SER A 353 -10.21 11.82 37.80
C SER A 353 -10.34 11.16 36.43
N ILE A 354 -11.50 10.60 36.10
CA ILE A 354 -11.81 10.02 34.77
C ILE A 354 -11.66 11.10 33.69
N ILE A 355 -12.23 12.28 33.92
CA ILE A 355 -12.17 13.39 32.96
C ILE A 355 -10.73 13.90 32.84
N SER A 356 -10.05 14.12 33.97
CA SER A 356 -8.65 14.56 33.99
C SER A 356 -7.72 13.61 33.21
N LEU A 357 -7.90 12.30 33.36
CA LEU A 357 -7.14 11.30 32.60
C LEU A 357 -7.36 11.39 31.08
N ALA A 358 -8.54 11.85 30.64
CA ALA A 358 -8.89 11.99 29.24
C ALA A 358 -8.52 13.36 28.62
N LYS A 359 -8.23 14.39 29.43
CA LYS A 359 -7.87 15.74 28.94
C LYS A 359 -6.55 15.79 28.16
N ASN A 360 -5.60 14.91 28.48
CA ASN A 360 -4.21 15.07 28.03
C ASN A 360 -3.97 14.74 26.55
N SER A 361 -4.90 14.06 25.88
CA SER A 361 -4.78 13.74 24.45
C SER A 361 -6.14 13.66 23.80
N SER A 362 -6.27 14.21 22.59
CA SER A 362 -7.48 14.12 21.76
C SER A 362 -7.82 12.68 21.31
N THR A 363 -6.88 11.75 21.44
CA THR A 363 -7.06 10.31 21.13
C THR A 363 -7.49 9.48 22.35
N THR A 364 -7.69 10.12 23.51
CA THR A 364 -8.19 9.44 24.71
C THR A 364 -9.70 9.58 24.82
N PHE A 365 -10.44 8.51 25.05
CA PHE A 365 -11.89 8.53 25.13
C PHE A 365 -12.37 7.93 26.46
N ILE A 366 -13.50 8.42 26.96
CA ILE A 366 -14.15 7.90 28.17
C ILE A 366 -15.23 6.92 27.74
N LEU A 367 -15.37 5.78 28.41
CA LEU A 367 -16.50 4.88 28.26
C LEU A 367 -17.37 4.96 29.52
N SER A 368 -18.51 5.66 29.42
CA SER A 368 -19.50 5.80 30.49
C SER A 368 -20.88 6.17 29.91
N ASN A 369 -21.95 5.73 30.55
CA ASN A 369 -23.30 6.24 30.29
C ASN A 369 -23.63 7.50 31.09
N ASP A 370 -22.76 7.92 32.01
CA ASP A 370 -22.88 9.24 32.64
C ASP A 370 -22.68 10.35 31.60
N ARG A 371 -23.44 11.42 31.75
CA ARG A 371 -23.34 12.62 30.91
C ARG A 371 -22.30 13.61 31.42
N TYR A 372 -21.81 13.45 32.66
CA TYR A 372 -20.89 14.39 33.30
C TYR A 372 -21.36 15.84 33.20
N ALA A 373 -22.64 16.09 33.49
CA ALA A 373 -23.30 17.37 33.21
C ALA A 373 -22.62 18.56 33.92
N GLU A 374 -22.08 18.35 35.11
CA GLU A 374 -21.33 19.35 35.88
C GLU A 374 -19.95 19.68 35.26
N PHE A 375 -19.42 18.78 34.44
CA PHE A 375 -18.15 18.94 33.71
C PHE A 375 -18.37 19.21 32.21
N ALA A 376 -19.55 19.71 31.80
CA ALA A 376 -19.86 19.95 30.39
C ALA A 376 -18.88 20.91 29.67
N HIS A 377 -18.18 21.75 30.44
CA HIS A 377 -17.16 22.68 29.95
C HIS A 377 -15.79 22.02 29.75
N GLU A 378 -15.57 20.84 30.30
CA GLU A 378 -14.32 20.12 30.19
C GLU A 378 -14.17 19.50 28.81
N GLU A 379 -12.97 19.60 28.24
CA GLU A 379 -12.75 19.29 26.82
C GLU A 379 -13.21 17.88 26.41
N PRO A 380 -12.94 16.77 27.14
CA PRO A 380 -13.45 15.44 26.77
C PRO A 380 -14.98 15.36 26.65
N VAL A 381 -15.72 16.14 27.46
CA VAL A 381 -17.18 16.16 27.44
C VAL A 381 -17.67 17.10 26.34
N ALA A 382 -17.07 18.29 26.23
CA ALA A 382 -17.45 19.31 25.27
C ALA A 382 -17.22 18.87 23.81
N THR A 383 -16.19 18.07 23.54
CA THR A 383 -15.86 17.56 22.20
C THR A 383 -16.47 16.19 21.90
N GLY A 384 -17.32 15.67 22.80
CA GLY A 384 -18.03 14.40 22.58
C GLY A 384 -17.14 13.15 22.64
N ARG A 385 -16.08 13.18 23.44
CA ARG A 385 -15.18 12.03 23.68
C ARG A 385 -15.66 11.09 24.79
N VAL A 386 -16.92 11.22 25.20
CA VAL A 386 -17.63 10.28 26.09
C VAL A 386 -18.46 9.32 25.25
N LEU A 387 -17.99 8.08 25.17
CA LEU A 387 -18.60 6.98 24.44
C LEU A 387 -19.57 6.22 25.34
N ARG A 388 -20.68 5.78 24.76
CA ARG A 388 -21.76 5.09 25.49
C ARG A 388 -21.85 3.61 25.14
N PHE A 389 -22.46 2.85 26.02
CA PHE A 389 -22.63 1.41 25.87
C PHE A 389 -24.01 0.94 26.32
N MET A 390 -24.42 -0.22 25.82
CA MET A 390 -25.61 -0.92 26.26
C MET A 390 -25.24 -2.32 26.72
N ILE A 391 -25.72 -2.71 27.91
CA ILE A 391 -25.52 -4.06 28.46
C ILE A 391 -26.90 -4.69 28.63
N PHE A 392 -27.20 -5.63 27.73
CA PHE A 392 -28.35 -6.51 27.79
C PHE A 392 -27.99 -7.79 28.57
N PRO A 393 -28.97 -8.61 28.99
CA PRO A 393 -28.71 -9.83 29.77
C PRO A 393 -27.70 -10.78 29.12
N ASP A 394 -27.72 -10.88 27.80
CA ASP A 394 -26.93 -11.79 26.97
C ASP A 394 -25.97 -11.08 26.03
N ARG A 395 -25.88 -9.75 26.05
CA ARG A 395 -25.16 -9.01 24.99
C ARG A 395 -24.62 -7.67 25.47
N ILE A 396 -23.45 -7.28 24.96
CA ILE A 396 -22.89 -5.93 25.16
C ILE A 396 -22.69 -5.26 23.81
N GLN A 397 -23.11 -4.00 23.71
CA GLN A 397 -22.96 -3.17 22.52
C GLN A 397 -22.28 -1.84 22.84
N ILE A 398 -21.23 -1.52 22.08
CA ILE A 398 -20.55 -0.22 22.09
C ILE A 398 -20.45 0.22 20.63
N HIS A 399 -21.47 0.94 20.15
CA HIS A 399 -21.58 1.31 18.74
C HIS A 399 -20.40 2.15 18.26
N ASP A 400 -19.93 3.10 19.09
CA ASP A 400 -18.81 3.97 18.75
C ASP A 400 -17.49 3.21 18.57
N LEU A 401 -17.35 2.04 19.18
CA LEU A 401 -16.17 1.17 19.05
C LEU A 401 -16.41 -0.04 18.14
N ARG A 402 -17.59 -0.17 17.53
CA ARG A 402 -18.00 -1.33 16.72
C ARG A 402 -17.83 -2.65 17.49
N ILE A 403 -18.17 -2.64 18.78
CA ILE A 403 -18.14 -3.82 19.64
C ILE A 403 -19.56 -4.30 19.84
N ASP A 404 -19.77 -5.57 19.54
CA ASP A 404 -21.05 -6.24 19.69
C ASP A 404 -20.78 -7.74 19.88
N PHE A 405 -21.05 -8.27 21.07
CA PHE A 405 -20.85 -9.69 21.36
C PHE A 405 -21.79 -10.20 22.46
N VAL A 406 -21.94 -11.53 22.49
CA VAL A 406 -22.80 -12.26 23.42
C VAL A 406 -22.01 -12.64 24.69
N LEU A 407 -22.59 -12.39 25.88
CA LEU A 407 -21.98 -12.53 27.21
C LEU A 407 -21.80 -13.97 27.69
#